data_AF-A0AAN9ARK4-F1
#
_entry.id   AF-A0AAN9ARK4-F1
#
_cell.length_a   1.000
_cell.length_b   1.000
_cell.length_c   1.000
_cell.angle_alpha   90.00
_cell.angle_beta   90.00
_cell.angle_gamma   90.00
#
_symmetry.space_group_name_H-M   'P 1'
#
loop_
_entity.id
_entity.type
_entity.pdbx_description
1 polymer ?
#
loop_
_entity_poly.entity_id
_entity_poly.type
_entity_poly.pdbx_seq_one_letter_code
_entity_poly.pdbx_strand_id
1 'polypeptide(L)'
;MIHGPCRALDPKSPCMVDGNCSKDYPKQFRNETALAIDGYPHYRRSDNGRTVVKGRNEVDNRWVVPYNPYLTKKYNAHINLEACTTVKSAKYLFKYVYKGHDSASIEVREANVLNHDEVSTFMDCRYISAPESYWRLAENKLHLQSHTIIRLALHLPQNQSVFFTPGRHEAAAEASASRNTTLTAFFETNAKTPTTYTYNEFPNHFVFHKNSHEWKPRKKGGHTVIGRVYSASPKDIERFCLRVLLHHVRGPTSYEDLKTVDGYTAVVCKSTNP
;
A
#
# COMPACT_ATOMS: atom_id res chain seq x y z
N MET A 1 1.21 -7.95 -32.65
CA MET A 1 0.75 -6.54 -32.61
C MET A 1 1.94 -5.62 -32.83
N ILE A 2 1.79 -4.54 -33.61
CA ILE A 2 2.88 -3.60 -33.92
C ILE A 2 2.61 -2.29 -33.18
N HIS A 3 3.61 -1.76 -32.47
CA HIS A 3 3.58 -0.42 -31.89
C HIS A 3 3.38 0.65 -32.99
N GLY A 4 2.76 1.78 -32.69
CA GLY A 4 2.65 2.88 -33.66
C GLY A 4 4.04 3.35 -34.08
N PRO A 5 4.28 3.69 -35.36
CA PRO A 5 5.51 4.41 -35.74
C PRO A 5 5.65 5.65 -34.85
N CYS A 6 6.84 5.93 -34.36
CA CYS A 6 7.12 7.08 -33.49
C CYS A 6 8.56 7.57 -33.69
N ARG A 7 8.99 8.58 -32.93
CA ARG A 7 10.31 9.23 -33.09
C ARG A 7 10.44 9.82 -34.50
N ALA A 8 11.52 9.51 -35.21
CA ALA A 8 11.78 10.00 -36.55
C ALA A 8 10.67 9.61 -37.56
N LEU A 9 9.98 8.49 -37.34
CA LEU A 9 8.90 8.04 -38.23
C LEU A 9 7.58 8.78 -37.99
N ASP A 10 7.36 9.30 -36.78
CA ASP A 10 6.22 10.14 -36.42
C ASP A 10 6.47 10.84 -35.06
N PRO A 11 6.93 12.10 -35.09
CA PRO A 11 7.19 12.86 -33.86
C PRO A 11 5.93 13.26 -33.10
N LYS A 12 4.75 13.23 -33.74
CA LYS A 12 3.47 13.63 -33.13
C LYS A 12 2.76 12.49 -32.42
N SER A 13 3.34 11.30 -32.43
CA SER A 13 2.73 10.12 -31.85
C SER A 13 2.48 10.29 -30.34
N PRO A 14 1.34 9.83 -29.79
CA PRO A 14 0.97 10.03 -28.38
C PRO A 14 1.95 9.45 -27.36
N CYS A 15 2.82 8.53 -27.78
CA CYS A 15 3.82 7.93 -26.92
C CYS A 15 5.08 8.79 -26.75
N MET A 16 5.22 9.89 -27.49
CA MET A 16 6.40 10.75 -27.46
C MET A 16 6.39 11.65 -26.23
N VAL A 17 7.50 11.63 -25.47
CA VAL A 17 7.76 12.46 -24.28
C VAL A 17 9.20 12.94 -24.38
N ASP A 18 9.42 14.26 -24.33
CA ASP A 18 10.76 14.89 -24.41
C ASP A 18 11.61 14.40 -25.59
N GLY A 19 10.98 14.26 -26.77
CA GLY A 19 11.65 13.80 -28.00
C GLY A 19 11.96 12.30 -28.06
N ASN A 20 11.60 11.52 -27.03
CA ASN A 20 11.79 10.07 -26.97
C ASN A 20 10.45 9.33 -26.87
N CYS A 21 10.41 8.08 -27.35
CA CYS A 21 9.27 7.22 -27.09
C CYS A 21 9.27 6.81 -25.61
N SER A 22 8.21 7.11 -24.87
CA SER A 22 8.00 6.70 -23.46
C SER A 22 8.01 5.18 -23.21
N LYS A 23 7.99 4.38 -24.28
CA LYS A 23 8.03 2.91 -24.26
C LYS A 23 9.31 2.36 -24.91
N ASP A 24 10.25 3.22 -25.26
CA ASP A 24 11.53 2.96 -25.93
C ASP A 24 11.43 2.12 -27.21
N TYR A 25 10.42 2.40 -28.04
CA TYR A 25 10.40 1.87 -29.41
C TYR A 25 11.22 2.77 -30.35
N PRO A 26 11.85 2.19 -31.40
CA PRO A 26 12.02 0.75 -31.63
C PRO A 26 12.95 0.10 -30.59
N LYS A 27 12.64 -1.14 -30.19
CA LYS A 27 13.51 -1.91 -29.29
C LYS A 27 14.77 -2.38 -30.04
N GLN A 28 15.84 -2.71 -29.33
CA GLN A 28 17.05 -3.26 -29.95
C GLN A 28 16.86 -4.72 -30.39
N PHE A 29 17.55 -5.12 -31.46
CA PHE A 29 17.66 -6.54 -31.81
C PHE A 29 18.44 -7.30 -30.73
N ARG A 30 18.02 -8.53 -30.46
CA ARG A 30 18.63 -9.43 -29.48
C ARG A 30 18.44 -10.88 -29.91
N ASN A 31 19.50 -11.68 -29.78
CA ASN A 31 19.44 -13.10 -30.11
C ASN A 31 18.78 -13.94 -29.02
N GLU A 32 18.70 -13.44 -27.79
CA GLU A 32 18.15 -14.15 -26.64
C GLU A 32 17.32 -13.22 -25.75
N THR A 33 16.40 -13.82 -24.98
CA THR A 33 15.62 -13.09 -23.98
C THR A 33 16.44 -13.01 -22.70
N ALA A 34 16.71 -11.80 -22.22
CA ALA A 34 17.46 -11.57 -20.99
C ALA A 34 16.61 -10.84 -19.95
N LEU A 35 16.82 -11.15 -18.68
CA LEU A 35 16.19 -10.46 -17.57
C LEU A 35 16.94 -9.14 -17.30
N ALA A 36 16.19 -8.04 -17.15
CA ALA A 36 16.76 -6.75 -16.78
C ALA A 36 16.60 -6.49 -15.28
N ILE A 37 17.53 -5.73 -14.72
CA ILE A 37 17.59 -5.36 -13.29
C ILE A 37 16.43 -4.41 -12.91
N ASP A 38 15.91 -3.67 -13.88
CA ASP A 38 14.81 -2.71 -13.70
C ASP A 38 13.43 -3.37 -13.52
N GLY A 39 13.28 -4.65 -13.89
CA GLY A 39 12.06 -5.43 -13.72
C GLY A 39 11.37 -5.85 -15.02
N TYR A 40 11.80 -5.36 -16.17
CA TYR A 40 11.20 -5.70 -17.47
C TYR A 40 12.11 -6.59 -18.32
N PRO A 41 11.65 -7.75 -18.80
CA PRO A 41 12.48 -8.61 -19.64
C PRO A 41 12.78 -7.95 -21.00
N HIS A 42 14.02 -8.08 -21.45
CA HIS A 42 14.42 -7.73 -22.81
C HIS A 42 14.24 -8.97 -23.70
N TYR A 43 13.14 -9.01 -24.44
CA TYR A 43 12.83 -10.14 -25.32
C TYR A 43 13.80 -10.30 -26.49
N ARG A 44 14.02 -11.56 -26.87
CA ARG A 44 14.65 -11.92 -28.15
C ARG A 44 13.92 -11.25 -29.31
N ARG A 45 14.68 -10.57 -30.15
CA ARG A 45 14.27 -9.92 -31.40
C ARG A 45 15.38 -10.18 -32.42
N SER A 46 15.35 -11.34 -33.08
CA SER A 46 16.38 -11.70 -34.06
C SER A 46 16.29 -10.78 -35.28
N ASP A 47 17.41 -10.26 -35.76
CA ASP A 47 17.41 -9.61 -37.06
C ASP A 47 17.29 -10.69 -38.15
N ASN A 48 16.10 -10.77 -38.75
CA ASN A 48 15.77 -11.77 -39.77
C ASN A 48 15.45 -11.13 -41.12
N GLY A 49 15.71 -9.82 -41.26
CA GLY A 49 15.41 -9.05 -42.48
C GLY A 49 13.93 -8.94 -42.83
N ARG A 50 13.00 -9.40 -41.99
CA ARG A 50 11.56 -9.34 -42.28
C ARG A 50 10.97 -8.02 -41.83
N THR A 51 10.28 -7.37 -42.74
CA THR A 51 9.58 -6.10 -42.52
C THR A 51 8.10 -6.23 -42.86
N VAL A 52 7.31 -5.30 -42.33
CA VAL A 52 5.89 -5.15 -42.58
C VAL A 52 5.59 -3.68 -42.77
N VAL A 53 4.74 -3.34 -43.73
CA VAL A 53 4.31 -1.95 -43.95
C VAL A 53 3.18 -1.61 -42.97
N LYS A 54 3.36 -0.55 -42.18
CA LYS A 54 2.34 0.01 -41.30
C LYS A 54 2.09 1.48 -41.64
N GLY A 55 0.99 1.73 -42.34
CA GLY A 55 0.72 3.05 -42.91
C GLY A 55 1.71 3.34 -44.04
N ARG A 56 2.53 4.38 -43.89
CA ARG A 56 3.59 4.76 -44.85
C ARG A 56 4.99 4.30 -44.41
N ASN A 57 5.10 3.67 -43.25
CA ASN A 57 6.37 3.32 -42.63
C ASN A 57 6.62 1.82 -42.74
N GLU A 58 7.84 1.45 -43.07
CA GLU A 58 8.31 0.07 -43.04
C GLU A 58 8.89 -0.23 -41.65
N VAL A 59 8.37 -1.28 -41.00
CA VAL A 59 8.73 -1.63 -39.62
C VAL A 59 9.05 -3.12 -39.52
N ASP A 60 10.05 -3.45 -38.70
CA ASP A 60 10.47 -4.83 -38.44
C ASP A 60 10.02 -5.31 -37.03
N ASN A 61 10.56 -6.44 -36.58
CA ASN A 61 10.21 -7.01 -35.30
C ASN A 61 10.61 -6.15 -34.08
N ARG A 62 11.41 -5.09 -34.22
CA ARG A 62 11.73 -4.14 -33.15
C ARG A 62 10.51 -3.34 -32.69
N TRP A 63 9.48 -3.28 -33.53
CA TRP A 63 8.22 -2.61 -33.28
C TRP A 63 7.13 -3.53 -32.71
N VAL A 64 7.40 -4.84 -32.60
CA VAL A 64 6.40 -5.80 -32.12
C VAL A 64 6.21 -5.67 -30.61
N VAL A 65 4.97 -5.45 -30.19
CA VAL A 65 4.56 -5.48 -28.78
C VAL A 65 4.42 -6.95 -28.35
N PRO A 66 5.03 -7.39 -27.23
CA PRO A 66 4.89 -8.75 -26.72
C PRO A 66 3.43 -9.18 -26.57
N TYR A 67 3.09 -10.33 -27.15
CA TYR A 67 1.72 -10.86 -27.18
C TYR A 67 1.72 -12.38 -27.19
N ASN A 68 0.57 -12.98 -26.90
CA ASN A 68 0.34 -14.42 -27.04
C ASN A 68 -0.68 -14.66 -28.17
N PRO A 69 -0.29 -15.29 -29.30
CA PRO A 69 -1.19 -15.51 -30.43
C PRO A 69 -2.48 -16.25 -30.07
N TYR A 70 -2.40 -17.23 -29.17
CA TYR A 70 -3.56 -18.00 -28.72
C TYR A 70 -4.53 -17.12 -27.93
N LEU A 71 -4.05 -16.36 -26.95
CA LEU A 71 -4.90 -15.49 -26.12
C LEU A 71 -5.54 -14.39 -26.96
N THR A 72 -4.77 -13.71 -27.82
CA THR A 72 -5.30 -12.67 -28.72
C THR A 72 -6.42 -13.21 -29.61
N LYS A 73 -6.26 -14.43 -30.15
CA LYS A 73 -7.28 -15.07 -30.99
C LYS A 73 -8.49 -15.56 -30.18
N LYS A 74 -8.28 -16.17 -29.03
CA LYS A 74 -9.34 -16.72 -28.16
C LYS A 74 -10.31 -15.65 -27.68
N TYR A 75 -9.79 -14.48 -27.30
CA TYR A 75 -10.59 -13.41 -26.72
C TYR A 75 -10.89 -12.27 -27.70
N ASN A 76 -10.44 -12.38 -28.95
CA ASN A 76 -10.56 -11.34 -29.97
C ASN A 76 -10.19 -9.93 -29.44
N ALA A 77 -9.12 -9.86 -28.65
CA ALA A 77 -8.74 -8.67 -27.91
C ALA A 77 -7.22 -8.45 -27.93
N HIS A 78 -6.80 -7.20 -27.80
CA HIS A 78 -5.39 -6.82 -27.69
C HIS A 78 -4.87 -7.17 -26.31
N ILE A 79 -4.19 -8.31 -26.21
CA ILE A 79 -3.62 -8.82 -24.96
C ILE A 79 -2.10 -8.70 -25.02
N ASN A 80 -1.57 -7.77 -24.22
CA ASN A 80 -0.14 -7.68 -23.97
C ASN A 80 0.24 -8.76 -22.95
N LEU A 81 1.25 -9.57 -23.26
CA LEU A 81 1.76 -10.58 -22.35
C LEU A 81 3.18 -10.23 -21.96
N GLU A 82 3.43 -10.08 -20.66
CA GLU A 82 4.77 -9.81 -20.13
C GLU A 82 5.22 -10.89 -19.16
N ALA A 83 6.48 -11.34 -19.28
CA ALA A 83 7.08 -12.24 -18.32
C ALA A 83 7.44 -11.48 -17.03
N CYS A 84 6.84 -11.91 -15.92
CA CYS A 84 7.00 -11.34 -14.60
C CYS A 84 7.98 -12.21 -13.81
N THR A 85 9.24 -11.79 -13.70
CA THR A 85 10.29 -12.57 -13.02
C THR A 85 10.89 -11.85 -11.81
N THR A 86 10.53 -10.59 -11.56
CA THR A 86 11.07 -9.81 -10.44
C THR A 86 10.03 -9.53 -9.36
N VAL A 87 10.50 -9.38 -8.11
CA VAL A 87 9.66 -8.98 -6.98
C VAL A 87 8.99 -7.62 -7.22
N LYS A 88 9.62 -6.71 -7.99
CA LYS A 88 9.01 -5.43 -8.40
C LYS A 88 7.76 -5.67 -9.25
N SER A 89 7.83 -6.57 -10.21
CA SER A 89 6.71 -6.92 -11.10
C SER A 89 5.59 -7.61 -10.31
N ALA A 90 5.91 -8.47 -9.34
CA ALA A 90 4.92 -9.06 -8.42
C ALA A 90 4.27 -7.99 -7.52
N LYS A 91 5.06 -7.08 -6.93
CA LYS A 91 4.56 -5.93 -6.16
C LYS A 91 3.68 -5.04 -7.02
N TYR A 92 4.01 -4.88 -8.30
CA TYR A 92 3.20 -4.13 -9.25
C TYR A 92 1.86 -4.82 -9.47
N LEU A 93 1.82 -6.12 -9.73
CA LEU A 93 0.56 -6.87 -9.84
C LEU A 93 -0.31 -6.68 -8.59
N PHE A 94 0.26 -6.90 -7.41
CA PHE A 94 -0.44 -6.70 -6.15
C PHE A 94 -0.87 -5.25 -5.92
N LYS A 95 -0.08 -4.26 -6.37
CA LYS A 95 -0.48 -2.85 -6.33
C LYS A 95 -1.74 -2.61 -7.14
N TYR A 96 -1.95 -3.25 -8.30
CA TYR A 96 -3.15 -3.05 -9.11
C TYR A 96 -4.35 -3.88 -8.62
N VAL A 97 -4.10 -5.07 -8.07
CA VAL A 97 -5.15 -5.90 -7.45
C VAL A 97 -5.63 -5.29 -6.13
N TYR A 98 -4.71 -4.71 -5.34
CA TYR A 98 -4.99 -4.12 -4.03
C TYR A 98 -4.92 -2.60 -4.00
N LYS A 99 -4.80 -1.94 -5.15
CA LYS A 99 -5.13 -0.51 -5.22
C LYS A 99 -6.59 -0.46 -4.80
N GLY A 100 -6.86 0.12 -3.63
CA GLY A 100 -8.22 0.27 -3.16
C GLY A 100 -9.05 1.05 -4.19
N HIS A 101 -10.35 1.06 -4.00
CA HIS A 101 -11.25 1.90 -4.80
C HIS A 101 -10.73 3.34 -4.73
N ASP A 102 -10.21 3.84 -5.86
CA ASP A 102 -9.60 5.17 -5.93
C ASP A 102 -10.65 6.19 -5.43
N SER A 103 -10.27 7.07 -4.51
CA SER A 103 -11.08 8.26 -4.23
C SER A 103 -10.80 9.27 -5.33
N ALA A 104 -11.84 9.81 -5.93
CA ALA A 104 -11.75 10.91 -6.88
C ALA A 104 -12.32 12.16 -6.22
N SER A 105 -11.52 13.22 -6.15
CA SER A 105 -12.06 14.56 -5.92
C SER A 105 -12.65 15.04 -7.25
N ILE A 106 -13.94 15.34 -7.26
CA ILE A 106 -14.67 15.83 -8.42
C ILE A 106 -14.93 17.31 -8.20
N GLU A 107 -14.46 18.15 -9.12
CA GLU A 107 -14.80 19.58 -9.16
C GLU A 107 -16.16 19.75 -9.86
N VAL A 108 -17.16 20.25 -9.14
CA VAL A 108 -18.49 20.55 -9.68
C VAL A 108 -18.54 22.04 -10.01
N ARG A 109 -18.33 22.37 -11.29
CA ARG A 109 -18.45 23.75 -11.77
C ARG A 109 -19.89 24.06 -12.16
N GLU A 110 -20.58 24.89 -11.39
CA GLU A 110 -21.81 25.53 -11.85
C GLU A 110 -21.46 26.67 -12.82
N ALA A 111 -22.05 26.65 -14.02
CA ALA A 111 -21.91 27.76 -14.94
C ALA A 111 -22.74 28.95 -14.45
N ASN A 112 -22.11 30.11 -14.27
CA ASN A 112 -22.71 31.43 -13.97
C ASN A 112 -23.08 31.75 -12.50
N VAL A 113 -22.27 31.37 -11.51
CA VAL A 113 -22.43 31.86 -10.12
C VAL A 113 -21.25 32.76 -9.73
N LEU A 114 -21.55 34.01 -9.34
CA LEU A 114 -20.58 35.05 -8.94
C LEU A 114 -20.06 34.88 -7.50
N ASN A 115 -20.73 34.06 -6.68
CA ASN A 115 -20.36 33.80 -5.30
C ASN A 115 -19.71 32.42 -5.18
N HIS A 116 -18.37 32.40 -5.18
CA HIS A 116 -17.56 31.19 -5.29
C HIS A 116 -17.12 30.71 -3.90
N ASP A 117 -17.66 29.58 -3.45
CA ASP A 117 -17.21 28.89 -2.24
C ASP A 117 -16.38 27.65 -2.62
N GLU A 118 -15.07 27.73 -2.36
CA GLU A 118 -14.07 26.72 -2.72
C GLU A 118 -14.37 25.36 -2.07
N VAL A 119 -14.96 25.34 -0.86
CA VAL A 119 -15.20 24.11 -0.10
C VAL A 119 -16.40 23.32 -0.61
N SER A 120 -17.43 24.00 -1.13
CA SER A 120 -18.62 23.36 -1.71
C SER A 120 -18.41 22.88 -3.16
N THR A 121 -17.30 23.28 -3.80
CA THR A 121 -17.01 22.98 -5.22
C THR A 121 -16.39 21.58 -5.42
N PHE A 122 -15.85 20.96 -4.37
CA PHE A 122 -15.21 19.65 -4.48
C PHE A 122 -16.00 18.56 -3.76
N MET A 123 -16.31 17.48 -4.48
CA MET A 123 -16.90 16.28 -3.91
C MET A 123 -15.86 15.15 -3.88
N ASP A 124 -15.50 14.72 -2.68
CA ASP A 124 -14.73 13.48 -2.50
C ASP A 124 -15.64 12.28 -2.73
N CYS A 125 -15.47 11.64 -3.88
CA CYS A 125 -16.26 10.50 -4.31
C CYS A 125 -15.42 9.21 -4.31
N ARG A 126 -16.08 8.07 -4.10
CA ARG A 126 -15.46 6.76 -4.29
C ARG A 126 -15.65 6.31 -5.73
N TYR A 127 -14.57 6.10 -6.46
CA TYR A 127 -14.61 5.58 -7.82
C TYR A 127 -14.96 4.09 -7.80
N ILE A 128 -15.95 3.70 -8.61
CA ILE A 128 -16.28 2.31 -8.92
C ILE A 128 -15.95 2.10 -10.39
N SER A 129 -15.02 1.21 -10.68
CA SER A 129 -14.62 0.91 -12.07
C SER A 129 -15.77 0.28 -12.86
N ALA A 130 -15.79 0.45 -14.19
CA ALA A 130 -16.84 -0.13 -15.05
C ALA A 130 -17.01 -1.66 -14.89
N PRO A 131 -15.94 -2.47 -14.72
CA PRO A 131 -16.10 -3.89 -14.41
C PRO A 131 -16.75 -4.13 -13.04
N GLU A 132 -16.35 -3.38 -12.00
CA GLU A 132 -16.93 -3.49 -10.67
C GLU A 132 -18.41 -3.07 -10.64
N SER A 133 -18.77 -2.00 -11.36
CA SER A 133 -20.16 -1.52 -11.42
C SER A 133 -21.06 -2.53 -12.10
N TYR A 134 -20.64 -3.12 -13.23
CA TYR A 134 -21.38 -4.21 -13.87
C TYR A 134 -21.52 -5.42 -12.93
N TRP A 135 -20.44 -5.81 -12.25
CA TRP A 135 -20.45 -6.94 -11.32
C TRP A 135 -21.45 -6.73 -10.17
N ARG A 136 -21.53 -5.50 -9.64
CA ARG A 136 -22.50 -5.08 -8.62
C ARG A 136 -23.94 -5.06 -9.16
N LEU A 137 -24.16 -4.49 -10.34
CA LEU A 137 -25.48 -4.43 -10.99
C LEU A 137 -26.03 -5.83 -11.30
N ALA A 138 -25.14 -6.76 -11.62
CA ALA A 138 -25.47 -8.17 -11.83
C ALA A 138 -25.57 -8.98 -10.53
N GLU A 139 -25.57 -8.33 -9.36
CA GLU A 139 -25.67 -8.93 -8.01
C GLU A 139 -24.64 -10.06 -7.73
N ASN A 140 -23.51 -10.04 -8.44
CA ASN A 140 -22.48 -11.03 -8.21
C ASN A 140 -21.76 -10.77 -6.88
N LYS A 141 -21.41 -11.85 -6.17
CA LYS A 141 -20.66 -11.74 -4.91
C LYS A 141 -19.31 -11.06 -5.14
N LEU A 142 -19.10 -9.95 -4.45
CA LEU A 142 -17.80 -9.28 -4.39
C LEU A 142 -16.97 -9.86 -3.24
N HIS A 143 -15.65 -9.69 -3.34
CA HIS A 143 -14.76 -9.94 -2.22
C HIS A 143 -15.06 -8.92 -1.12
N LEU A 144 -15.13 -9.38 0.13
CA LEU A 144 -15.29 -8.55 1.30
C LEU A 144 -14.08 -8.73 2.22
N GLN A 145 -13.80 -7.72 3.04
CA GLN A 145 -12.81 -7.85 4.10
C GLN A 145 -13.38 -8.80 5.16
N SER A 146 -12.72 -9.94 5.37
CA SER A 146 -13.12 -10.92 6.39
C SER A 146 -12.74 -10.48 7.80
N HIS A 147 -11.76 -9.59 7.94
CA HIS A 147 -11.23 -9.16 9.24
C HIS A 147 -11.14 -7.64 9.35
N THR A 148 -11.42 -7.13 10.56
CA THR A 148 -11.17 -5.74 10.94
C THR A 148 -9.75 -5.59 11.44
N ILE A 149 -8.96 -4.72 10.82
CA ILE A 149 -7.59 -4.42 11.25
C ILE A 149 -7.60 -3.29 12.26
N ILE A 150 -7.13 -3.55 13.49
CA ILE A 150 -6.95 -2.54 14.54
C ILE A 150 -5.48 -2.17 14.61
N ARG A 151 -5.15 -0.90 14.33
CA ARG A 151 -3.79 -0.40 14.44
C ARG A 151 -3.46 -0.12 15.91
N LEU A 152 -2.39 -0.74 16.40
CA LEU A 152 -1.92 -0.65 17.77
C LEU A 152 -0.72 0.28 17.85
N ALA A 153 -0.73 1.18 18.84
CA ALA A 153 0.29 2.21 19.03
C ALA A 153 1.65 1.58 19.34
N LEU A 154 2.71 2.18 18.82
CA LEU A 154 4.09 1.78 19.11
C LEU A 154 4.88 3.06 19.40
N HIS A 155 5.26 3.24 20.66
CA HIS A 155 6.08 4.35 21.09
C HIS A 155 6.87 3.98 22.34
N LEU A 156 7.98 4.69 22.54
CA LEU A 156 8.75 4.63 23.78
C LEU A 156 8.01 5.40 24.90
N PRO A 157 8.43 5.24 26.17
CA PRO A 157 7.96 6.10 27.25
C PRO A 157 8.05 7.59 26.86
N GLN A 158 6.98 8.34 27.12
CA GLN A 158 6.83 9.78 26.82
C GLN A 158 7.00 10.21 25.35
N ASN A 159 7.12 9.27 24.40
CA ASN A 159 7.28 9.54 22.97
C ASN A 159 6.01 9.24 22.16
N GLN A 160 4.82 9.49 22.73
CA GLN A 160 3.55 9.35 22.03
C GLN A 160 3.47 10.28 20.81
N SER A 161 2.84 9.81 19.73
CA SER A 161 2.52 10.67 18.59
C SER A 161 1.30 11.55 18.90
N VAL A 162 1.48 12.86 18.79
CA VAL A 162 0.42 13.86 19.01
C VAL A 162 0.11 14.57 17.70
N PHE A 163 -1.17 14.66 17.35
CA PHE A 163 -1.64 15.46 16.22
C PHE A 163 -2.20 16.77 16.75
N PHE A 164 -1.77 17.89 16.18
CA PHE A 164 -2.18 19.22 16.61
C PHE A 164 -2.38 20.15 15.43
N THR A 165 -3.24 21.16 15.61
CA THR A 165 -3.37 22.27 14.67
C THR A 165 -2.25 23.27 14.92
N PRO A 166 -1.63 23.86 13.88
CA PRO A 166 -0.63 24.91 14.06
C PRO A 166 -1.07 25.97 15.08
N GLY A 167 -0.19 26.30 16.04
CA GLY A 167 -0.50 27.22 17.14
C GLY A 167 -1.15 26.61 18.38
N ARG A 168 -1.50 25.31 18.40
CA ARG A 168 -2.08 24.62 19.59
C ARG A 168 -1.25 23.43 20.09
N HIS A 169 0.06 23.51 19.95
CA HIS A 169 0.97 22.41 20.28
C HIS A 169 0.98 22.08 21.79
N GLU A 170 0.98 23.09 22.67
CA GLU A 170 0.98 22.90 24.13
C GLU A 170 -0.30 22.20 24.61
N ALA A 171 -1.47 22.75 24.25
CA ALA A 171 -2.77 22.17 24.61
C ALA A 171 -2.93 20.73 24.07
N ALA A 172 -2.38 20.43 22.90
CA ALA A 172 -2.39 19.07 22.35
C ALA A 172 -1.45 18.12 23.12
N ALA A 173 -0.30 18.60 23.58
CA ALA A 173 0.62 17.82 24.42
C ALA A 173 -0.01 17.50 25.78
N GLU A 174 -0.64 18.48 26.44
CA GLU A 174 -1.37 18.27 27.70
C GLU A 174 -2.55 17.30 27.53
N ALA A 175 -3.33 17.45 26.46
CA ALA A 175 -4.40 16.53 26.14
C ALA A 175 -3.87 15.12 25.85
N SER A 176 -2.69 14.97 25.25
CA SER A 176 -2.08 13.65 25.05
C SER A 176 -1.55 13.05 26.34
N ALA A 177 -1.05 13.85 27.28
CA ALA A 177 -0.54 13.37 28.56
C ALA A 177 -1.65 12.80 29.45
N SER A 178 -2.86 13.36 29.35
CA SER A 178 -4.05 12.88 30.09
C SER A 178 -4.74 11.67 29.44
N ARG A 179 -4.35 11.28 28.23
CA ARG A 179 -5.01 10.24 27.45
C ARG A 179 -4.14 9.01 27.29
N ASN A 180 -4.72 7.86 27.55
CA ASN A 180 -4.05 6.61 27.26
C ASN A 180 -4.04 6.29 25.77
N THR A 181 -2.90 5.80 25.30
CA THR A 181 -2.78 5.16 24.00
C THR A 181 -3.25 3.71 24.12
N THR A 182 -3.41 3.03 22.99
CA THR A 182 -3.70 1.59 23.02
C THR A 182 -2.60 0.80 23.73
N LEU A 183 -1.36 1.31 23.79
CA LEU A 183 -0.22 0.64 24.45
C LEU A 183 -0.21 0.90 25.96
N THR A 184 -0.39 2.16 26.40
CA THR A 184 -0.42 2.46 27.84
C THR A 184 -1.66 1.87 28.51
N ALA A 185 -2.81 1.91 27.84
CA ALA A 185 -4.02 1.23 28.34
C ALA A 185 -3.86 -0.29 28.41
N PHE A 186 -3.05 -0.90 27.55
CA PHE A 186 -2.77 -2.35 27.59
C PHE A 186 -2.03 -2.72 28.86
N PHE A 187 -0.98 -1.95 29.22
CA PHE A 187 -0.25 -2.11 30.47
C PHE A 187 -1.15 -1.92 31.70
N GLU A 188 -1.95 -0.85 31.74
CA GLU A 188 -2.89 -0.62 32.83
C GLU A 188 -3.92 -1.75 32.98
N THR A 189 -4.38 -2.30 31.86
CA THR A 189 -5.35 -3.40 31.89
C THR A 189 -4.71 -4.66 32.47
N ASN A 190 -3.48 -4.99 32.06
CA ASN A 190 -2.74 -6.13 32.62
C ASN A 190 -2.40 -5.93 34.10
N ALA A 191 -2.11 -4.70 34.53
CA ALA A 191 -1.86 -4.38 35.93
C ALA A 191 -3.11 -4.57 36.81
N LYS A 192 -4.29 -4.21 36.29
CA LYS A 192 -5.59 -4.39 36.99
C LYS A 192 -6.08 -5.84 36.93
N THR A 193 -5.86 -6.51 35.81
CA THR A 193 -6.33 -7.87 35.55
C THR A 193 -5.26 -8.59 34.75
N PRO A 194 -4.40 -9.38 35.39
CA PRO A 194 -3.33 -10.09 34.71
C PRO A 194 -3.89 -10.94 33.55
N THR A 195 -3.46 -10.61 32.33
CA THR A 195 -3.84 -11.38 31.14
C THR A 195 -2.66 -12.21 30.64
N THR A 196 -2.94 -13.21 29.82
CA THR A 196 -1.90 -14.02 29.17
C THR A 196 -1.82 -13.70 27.68
N TYR A 197 -2.22 -12.51 27.24
CA TYR A 197 -2.24 -12.15 25.82
C TYR A 197 -1.02 -11.31 25.44
N THR A 198 -0.52 -11.54 24.22
CA THR A 198 0.42 -10.62 23.57
C THR A 198 -0.31 -9.37 23.09
N TYR A 199 0.43 -8.31 22.78
CA TYR A 199 -0.18 -7.04 22.41
C TYR A 199 -1.00 -7.13 21.10
N ASN A 200 -0.55 -7.91 20.12
CA ASN A 200 -1.27 -8.12 18.85
C ASN A 200 -2.50 -9.03 18.98
N GLU A 201 -2.55 -9.91 19.98
CA GLU A 201 -3.71 -10.75 20.29
C GLU A 201 -4.77 -10.00 21.09
N PHE A 202 -4.36 -8.95 21.81
CA PHE A 202 -5.23 -8.20 22.73
C PHE A 202 -6.56 -7.75 22.09
N PRO A 203 -6.61 -7.24 20.84
CA PRO A 203 -7.86 -6.82 20.21
C PRO A 203 -8.86 -7.95 19.93
N ASN A 204 -8.42 -9.21 19.97
CA ASN A 204 -9.29 -10.38 19.84
C ASN A 204 -10.12 -10.58 21.11
N HIS A 205 -9.63 -10.09 22.26
CA HIS A 205 -10.23 -10.27 23.57
C HIS A 205 -10.75 -8.97 24.17
N PHE A 206 -10.27 -7.81 23.69
CA PHE A 206 -10.64 -6.49 24.21
C PHE A 206 -11.00 -5.51 23.08
N VAL A 207 -11.79 -4.50 23.42
CA VAL A 207 -12.15 -3.37 22.57
C VAL A 207 -11.63 -2.08 23.20
N PHE A 208 -10.90 -1.28 22.43
CA PHE A 208 -10.41 0.02 22.90
C PHE A 208 -11.51 1.08 22.75
N HIS A 209 -11.95 1.64 23.87
CA HIS A 209 -12.94 2.71 23.91
C HIS A 209 -12.22 4.06 23.81
N LYS A 210 -12.37 4.74 22.67
CA LYS A 210 -11.69 6.03 22.42
C LYS A 210 -12.12 7.16 23.38
N ASN A 211 -13.35 7.12 23.89
CA ASN A 211 -13.86 8.18 24.76
C ASN A 211 -13.26 8.10 26.18
N SER A 212 -13.10 6.88 26.70
CA SER A 212 -12.51 6.64 28.02
C SER A 212 -11.03 6.24 27.97
N HIS A 213 -10.47 6.08 26.77
CA HIS A 213 -9.08 5.68 26.55
C HIS A 213 -8.70 4.36 27.24
N GLU A 214 -9.64 3.41 27.35
CA GLU A 214 -9.45 2.16 28.08
C GLU A 214 -9.81 0.94 27.22
N TRP A 215 -9.26 -0.21 27.59
CA TRP A 215 -9.67 -1.49 27.02
C TRP A 215 -10.77 -2.13 27.84
N LYS A 216 -11.84 -2.59 27.17
CA LYS A 216 -12.92 -3.36 27.80
C LYS A 216 -13.01 -4.76 27.21
N PRO A 217 -13.40 -5.78 27.99
CA PRO A 217 -13.60 -7.13 27.48
C PRO A 217 -14.54 -7.14 26.27
N ARG A 218 -14.11 -7.80 25.20
CA ARG A 218 -14.87 -7.95 23.97
C ARG A 218 -15.94 -9.01 24.17
N LYS A 219 -17.18 -8.65 23.83
CA LYS A 219 -18.33 -9.57 23.93
C LYS A 219 -18.48 -10.50 22.72
N LYS A 220 -18.12 -10.05 21.51
CA LYS A 220 -18.31 -10.79 20.23
C LYS A 220 -17.26 -10.42 19.18
N GLY A 221 -17.07 -11.31 18.19
CA GLY A 221 -16.30 -11.03 16.97
C GLY A 221 -14.78 -10.98 17.14
N GLY A 222 -14.23 -11.65 18.16
CA GLY A 222 -12.77 -11.67 18.38
C GLY A 222 -11.99 -12.33 17.24
N HIS A 223 -12.53 -13.40 16.66
CA HIS A 223 -11.90 -14.15 15.56
C HIS A 223 -11.84 -13.39 14.23
N THR A 224 -12.60 -12.30 14.08
CA THR A 224 -12.60 -11.45 12.87
C THR A 224 -11.79 -10.17 13.08
N VAL A 225 -10.96 -10.10 14.12
CA VAL A 225 -10.14 -8.91 14.42
C VAL A 225 -8.68 -9.30 14.34
N ILE A 226 -7.86 -8.39 13.80
CA ILE A 226 -6.41 -8.55 13.78
C ILE A 226 -5.78 -7.28 14.34
N GLY A 227 -5.07 -7.42 15.46
CA GLY A 227 -4.23 -6.37 16.03
C GLY A 227 -2.94 -6.22 15.24
N ARG A 228 -2.72 -5.04 14.66
CA ARG A 228 -1.51 -4.72 13.89
C ARG A 228 -0.75 -3.59 14.56
N VAL A 229 0.37 -3.94 15.19
CA VAL A 229 1.32 -2.96 15.75
C VAL A 229 1.95 -2.16 14.60
N TYR A 230 2.09 -0.85 14.79
CA TYR A 230 2.78 0.02 13.83
C TYR A 230 4.16 -0.55 13.46
N SER A 231 4.56 -0.40 12.20
CA SER A 231 5.86 -0.84 11.73
C SER A 231 6.95 0.08 12.26
N ALA A 232 8.03 -0.49 12.79
CA ALA A 232 9.27 0.21 13.08
C ALA A 232 10.35 -0.24 12.10
N SER A 233 11.16 0.71 11.62
CA SER A 233 12.33 0.42 10.79
C SER A 233 13.41 -0.25 11.65
N PRO A 234 14.17 -1.23 11.14
CA PRO A 234 15.35 -1.75 11.83
C PRO A 234 16.41 -0.68 12.16
N LYS A 235 16.37 0.48 11.50
CA LYS A 235 17.22 1.65 11.84
C LYS A 235 16.79 2.35 13.13
N ASP A 236 15.51 2.28 13.49
CA ASP A 236 14.97 2.73 14.78
C ASP A 236 14.99 1.52 15.72
N ILE A 237 16.20 1.19 16.19
CA ILE A 237 16.49 -0.05 16.93
C ILE A 237 15.59 -0.15 18.17
N GLU A 238 15.39 0.94 18.90
CA GLU A 238 14.60 0.94 20.13
C GLU A 238 13.14 0.58 19.86
N ARG A 239 12.48 1.22 18.89
CA ARG A 239 11.10 0.87 18.53
C ARG A 239 11.00 -0.50 17.87
N PHE A 240 12.01 -0.90 17.10
CA PHE A 240 12.05 -2.22 16.48
C PHE A 240 12.11 -3.32 17.54
N CYS A 241 13.02 -3.23 18.50
CA CYS A 241 13.14 -4.15 19.64
C CYS A 241 11.86 -4.15 20.48
N LEU A 242 11.30 -2.96 20.79
CA LEU A 242 10.04 -2.84 21.52
C LEU A 242 8.91 -3.59 20.80
N ARG A 243 8.79 -3.43 19.47
CA ARG A 243 7.79 -4.13 18.67
C ARG A 243 7.95 -5.64 18.75
N VAL A 244 9.19 -6.14 18.70
CA VAL A 244 9.48 -7.57 18.84
C VAL A 244 9.01 -8.05 20.22
N LEU A 245 9.38 -7.35 21.30
CA LEU A 245 8.95 -7.71 22.66
C LEU A 245 7.43 -7.75 22.79
N LEU A 246 6.72 -6.76 22.25
CA LEU A 246 5.24 -6.71 22.27
C LEU A 246 4.56 -7.89 21.54
N HIS A 247 5.27 -8.55 20.63
CA HIS A 247 4.79 -9.75 19.94
C HIS A 247 5.07 -11.06 20.68
N HIS A 248 5.95 -11.05 21.69
CA HIS A 248 6.40 -12.27 22.37
C HIS A 248 6.06 -12.29 23.86
N VAL A 249 6.15 -11.16 24.56
CA VAL A 249 5.87 -11.07 25.99
C VAL A 249 4.36 -11.04 26.22
N ARG A 250 3.89 -11.89 27.12
CA ARG A 250 2.46 -12.06 27.44
C ARG A 250 2.15 -11.35 28.75
N GLY A 251 1.09 -10.55 28.76
CA GLY A 251 0.61 -9.88 29.97
C GLY A 251 1.51 -8.83 30.63
N PRO A 252 2.39 -8.10 29.92
CA PRO A 252 3.27 -7.12 30.57
C PRO A 252 2.46 -5.99 31.21
N THR A 253 2.90 -5.53 32.38
CA THR A 253 2.25 -4.49 33.19
C THR A 253 2.91 -3.11 33.05
N SER A 254 4.10 -3.04 32.46
CA SER A 254 4.84 -1.80 32.21
C SER A 254 5.88 -1.98 31.09
N TYR A 255 6.59 -0.89 30.74
CA TYR A 255 7.71 -0.97 29.81
C TYR A 255 8.91 -1.72 30.39
N GLU A 256 9.09 -1.66 31.70
CA GLU A 256 10.14 -2.33 32.45
C GLU A 256 9.89 -3.84 32.53
N ASP A 257 8.63 -4.21 32.80
CA ASP A 257 8.17 -5.60 32.80
C ASP A 257 8.29 -6.22 31.41
N LEU A 258 7.95 -5.46 30.37
CA LEU A 258 8.11 -5.88 28.97
C LEU A 258 9.56 -6.20 28.59
N LYS A 259 10.56 -5.61 29.26
CA LYS A 259 11.98 -5.90 29.03
C LYS A 259 12.44 -7.16 29.75
N THR A 260 11.66 -7.67 30.69
CA THR A 260 12.04 -8.83 31.50
C THR A 260 11.40 -10.09 30.93
N VAL A 261 12.23 -11.00 30.44
CA VAL A 261 11.78 -12.30 29.87
C VAL A 261 12.52 -13.40 30.61
N ASP A 262 11.78 -14.32 31.23
CA ASP A 262 12.33 -15.47 31.98
C ASP A 262 13.38 -15.09 33.04
N GLY A 263 13.20 -13.94 33.70
CA GLY A 263 14.13 -13.43 34.72
C GLY A 263 15.35 -12.68 34.17
N TYR A 264 15.48 -12.58 32.85
CA TYR A 264 16.52 -11.78 32.19
C TYR A 264 15.95 -10.45 31.72
N THR A 265 16.52 -9.35 32.21
CA THR A 265 16.18 -8.01 31.73
C THR A 265 17.00 -7.69 30.49
N ALA A 266 16.33 -7.52 29.36
CA ALA A 266 16.93 -7.05 28.13
C ALA A 266 17.53 -5.65 28.36
N VAL A 267 18.86 -5.55 28.27
CA VAL A 267 19.55 -4.25 28.27
C VAL A 267 19.08 -3.52 27.03
N VAL A 268 18.46 -2.37 27.23
CA VAL A 268 17.89 -1.52 26.17
C VAL A 268 18.87 -1.49 25.00
N CYS A 269 18.42 -1.91 23.81
CA CYS A 269 19.15 -1.71 22.56
C CYS A 269 19.13 -0.22 22.25
N LYS A 270 19.84 0.56 23.05
CA LYS A 270 20.02 1.99 22.83
C LYS A 270 20.70 2.12 21.49
N SER A 271 20.15 3.00 20.65
CA SER A 271 20.88 3.47 19.49
C SER A 271 22.19 4.08 20.00
N THR A 272 23.32 3.39 19.85
CA THR A 272 24.64 4.02 19.88
C THR A 272 24.73 4.84 18.59
N ASN A 273 24.12 6.01 18.57
CA ASN A 273 24.50 6.99 17.57
C ASN A 273 25.82 7.64 18.05
N PRO A 274 26.88 7.64 17.24
CA PRO A 274 28.05 8.49 17.47
C PRO A 274 27.71 9.98 17.35
#